data_AF-A0A8L0DMV3-F1
#
_entry.id   AF-A0A8L0DMV3-F1
#
_cell.length_a   1.000
_cell.length_b   1.000
_cell.length_c   1.000
_cell.angle_alpha   90.00
_cell.angle_beta   90.00
_cell.angle_gamma   90.00
#
_symmetry.space_group_name_H-M   'P 1'
#
loop_
_entity.id
_entity.type
_entity.pdbx_description
1 polymer ?
#
loop_
_entity_poly.entity_id
_entity_poly.type
_entity_poly.pdbx_seq_one_letter_code
_entity_poly.pdbx_strand_id
1 'polypeptide(L)'
;MHWIHQAPGKGLEWIIYYHSDRSKSNAQVVQGRFTASKDRTNFFLHISQLKPEDSALYYYTQFLFLSVTPISSQKVGVYLQGPTLQELRTDGTVPVTCLLVGLSLGDFSVSWKVDGVVASQGSSTYSMNSRLIVPRSEWNQNSNYSCAVRHESRYTNRLFYPPNTSLCKKNVIKTEM
;
A
#
# COMPACT_ATOMS: atom_id res chain seq x y z
N MET A 1 13.02 0.71 22.63
CA MET A 1 12.57 -0.52 21.94
C MET A 1 11.08 -0.64 22.11
N HIS A 2 10.39 -1.14 21.09
CA HIS A 2 8.95 -1.30 21.11
C HIS A 2 8.61 -2.75 20.77
N TRP A 3 7.62 -3.33 21.46
CA TRP A 3 6.94 -4.53 21.03
C TRP A 3 5.63 -4.17 20.37
N ILE A 4 5.32 -4.91 19.31
CA ILE A 4 4.13 -4.75 18.47
C ILE A 4 3.59 -6.15 18.23
N HIS A 5 2.27 -6.31 18.32
CA HIS A 5 1.61 -7.55 17.92
C HIS A 5 0.64 -7.35 16.75
N GLN A 6 0.35 -8.43 16.06
CA GLN A 6 -0.59 -8.47 14.95
C GLN A 6 -1.42 -9.75 15.02
N ALA A 7 -2.68 -9.61 15.44
CA ALA A 7 -3.65 -10.69 15.35
C ALA A 7 -4.07 -10.93 13.88
N PRO A 8 -4.50 -12.15 13.51
CA PRO A 8 -5.01 -12.45 12.17
C PRO A 8 -6.12 -11.48 11.75
N GLY A 9 -6.00 -10.87 10.57
CA GLY A 9 -6.98 -9.92 10.04
C GLY A 9 -6.99 -8.53 10.69
N LYS A 10 -6.10 -8.26 11.66
CA LYS A 10 -5.99 -6.94 12.32
C LYS A 10 -4.70 -6.20 11.93
N GLY A 11 -4.72 -4.90 12.18
CA GLY A 11 -3.56 -4.02 12.00
C GLY A 11 -2.46 -4.28 13.04
N LEU A 12 -1.33 -3.59 12.88
CA LEU A 12 -0.27 -3.58 13.87
C LEU A 12 -0.73 -2.79 15.10
N GLU A 13 -0.60 -3.40 16.28
CA GLU A 13 -0.96 -2.78 17.55
C GLU A 13 0.28 -2.73 18.45
N TRP A 14 0.59 -1.54 18.96
CA TRP A 14 1.68 -1.36 19.91
C TRP A 14 1.30 -1.94 21.28
N ILE A 15 2.21 -2.70 21.91
CA ILE A 15 1.94 -3.37 23.19
C ILE A 15 2.89 -2.96 24.33
N ILE A 16 4.18 -2.76 24.05
CA ILE A 16 5.16 -2.36 25.10
C ILE A 16 6.16 -1.37 24.53
N TYR A 17 6.50 -0.36 25.32
CA TYR A 17 7.68 0.47 25.17
C TYR A 17 8.68 0.10 26.27
N TYR A 18 9.92 -0.15 25.86
CA TYR A 18 11.01 -0.49 26.75
C TYR A 18 12.22 0.39 26.45
N HIS A 19 12.59 1.22 27.42
CA HIS A 19 13.83 1.98 27.43
C HIS A 19 14.83 1.36 28.41
N SER A 20 14.37 1.10 29.64
CA SER A 20 15.12 0.39 30.69
C SER A 20 14.14 -0.33 31.63
N ASP A 21 14.64 -1.14 32.56
CA ASP A 21 13.77 -1.83 33.54
C ASP A 21 12.96 -0.88 34.43
N ARG A 22 13.46 0.35 34.62
CA ARG A 22 12.77 1.42 35.35
C ARG A 22 11.88 2.28 34.45
N SER A 23 12.09 2.23 33.14
CA SER A 23 11.42 3.07 32.15
C SER A 23 10.83 2.20 31.06
N LYS A 24 9.66 1.64 31.37
CA LYS A 24 8.87 0.84 30.44
C LYS A 24 7.38 1.09 30.68
N SER A 25 6.61 1.04 29.60
CA SER A 25 5.15 1.23 29.63
C SER A 25 4.49 0.21 28.73
N ASN A 26 3.28 -0.19 29.09
CA ASN A 26 2.52 -1.21 28.39
C ASN A 26 1.18 -0.63 27.94
N ALA A 27 0.63 -1.16 26.84
CA ALA A 27 -0.74 -0.88 26.45
C ALA A 27 -1.72 -1.45 27.48
N GLN A 28 -2.84 -0.76 27.68
CA GLN A 28 -3.85 -1.11 28.69
C GLN A 28 -4.37 -2.55 28.51
N VAL A 29 -4.50 -3.03 27.27
CA VAL A 29 -5.00 -4.38 26.94
C VAL A 29 -4.09 -5.52 27.39
N VAL A 30 -2.78 -5.25 27.57
CA VAL A 30 -1.78 -6.24 28.00
C VAL A 30 -1.22 -5.95 29.39
N GLN A 31 -1.75 -4.94 30.08
CA GLN A 31 -1.26 -4.49 31.38
C GLN A 31 -1.34 -5.63 32.41
N GLY A 32 -0.27 -5.82 33.17
CA GLY A 32 -0.16 -6.89 34.19
C GLY A 32 0.06 -8.30 33.64
N ARG A 33 -0.05 -8.52 32.33
CA ARG A 33 0.15 -9.83 31.69
C ARG A 33 1.43 -9.90 30.87
N PHE A 34 1.80 -8.81 30.21
CA PHE A 34 2.95 -8.79 29.31
C PHE A 34 4.05 -7.92 29.92
N THR A 35 5.29 -8.37 29.84
CA THR A 35 6.46 -7.62 30.33
C THR A 35 7.62 -7.80 29.36
N ALA A 36 8.41 -6.75 29.15
CA ALA A 36 9.64 -6.84 28.38
C ALA A 36 10.88 -6.76 29.28
N SER A 37 11.94 -7.47 28.89
CA SER A 37 13.27 -7.36 29.47
C SER A 37 14.33 -7.46 28.37
N LYS A 38 15.52 -6.92 28.63
CA LYS A 38 16.64 -6.93 27.67
C LYS A 38 17.91 -7.38 28.36
N ASP A 39 18.65 -8.31 27.74
CA ASP A 39 20.01 -8.65 28.14
C ASP A 39 21.04 -7.97 27.20
N ARG A 40 22.29 -8.44 27.17
CA ARG A 40 23.33 -7.87 26.30
C ARG A 40 23.05 -8.03 24.81
N THR A 41 22.36 -9.08 24.39
CA THR A 41 22.22 -9.48 22.97
C THR A 41 20.76 -9.70 22.53
N ASN A 42 19.87 -9.98 23.48
CA ASN A 42 18.49 -10.38 23.27
C ASN A 42 17.51 -9.44 23.94
N PHE A 43 16.31 -9.39 23.35
CA PHE A 43 15.17 -8.66 23.87
C PHE A 43 14.01 -9.64 23.98
N PHE A 44 13.45 -9.74 25.18
CA PHE A 44 12.46 -10.74 25.55
C PHE A 44 11.10 -10.10 25.78
N LEU A 45 10.06 -10.85 25.40
CA LEU A 45 8.68 -10.60 25.77
C LEU A 45 8.22 -11.77 26.64
N HIS A 46 7.88 -11.46 27.88
CA HIS A 46 7.29 -12.39 28.84
C HIS A 46 5.79 -12.21 28.82
N ILE A 47 5.06 -13.31 28.62
CA ILE A 47 3.60 -13.32 28.58
C ILE A 47 3.11 -14.27 29.67
N SER A 48 2.26 -13.77 30.55
CA SER A 48 1.59 -14.53 31.60
C SER A 48 0.10 -14.58 31.34
N GLN A 49 -0.55 -15.68 31.71
CA GLN A 49 -1.99 -15.90 31.49
C GLN A 49 -2.37 -15.70 30.01
N LEU A 50 -1.77 -16.53 29.16
CA LEU A 50 -2.07 -16.57 27.72
C LEU A 50 -3.56 -16.81 27.50
N LYS A 51 -4.15 -16.01 26.63
CA LYS A 51 -5.53 -16.14 26.20
C LYS A 51 -5.62 -16.40 24.70
N PRO A 52 -6.72 -16.96 24.18
CA PRO A 52 -6.90 -17.17 22.74
C PRO A 52 -6.68 -15.90 21.91
N GLU A 53 -7.01 -14.72 22.47
CA GLU A 53 -6.86 -13.43 21.80
C GLU A 53 -5.41 -12.98 21.66
N ASP A 54 -4.48 -13.55 22.42
CA ASP A 54 -3.04 -13.24 22.34
C ASP A 54 -2.34 -13.99 21.19
N SER A 55 -3.06 -14.86 20.45
CA SER A 55 -2.57 -15.53 19.26
C SER A 55 -2.30 -14.53 18.13
N ALA A 56 -1.03 -14.18 17.97
CA ALA A 56 -0.59 -13.11 17.10
C ALA A 56 0.86 -13.31 16.63
N LEU A 57 1.25 -12.52 15.63
CA LEU A 57 2.65 -12.31 15.28
C LEU A 57 3.22 -11.20 16.15
N TYR A 58 4.38 -11.46 16.78
CA TYR A 58 5.05 -10.52 17.66
C TYR A 58 6.35 -10.02 17.04
N TYR A 59 6.54 -8.70 17.10
CA TYR A 59 7.67 -7.98 16.52
C TYR A 59 8.27 -7.02 17.55
N TYR A 60 9.58 -6.81 17.49
CA TYR A 60 10.21 -5.69 18.19
C TYR A 60 10.96 -4.76 17.26
N THR A 61 11.07 -3.47 17.62
CA THR A 61 11.82 -2.46 16.87
C THR A 61 12.54 -1.48 17.80
N GLN A 62 13.64 -0.89 17.32
CA GLN A 62 14.38 0.14 18.05
C GLN A 62 13.87 1.57 17.81
N PHE A 63 13.21 1.84 16.68
CA PHE A 63 12.81 3.20 16.27
C PHE A 63 11.32 3.48 16.51
N LEU A 64 11.03 4.72 16.94
CA LEU A 64 9.67 5.26 17.05
C LEU A 64 9.11 5.48 15.63
N PHE A 65 7.89 5.04 15.37
CA PHE A 65 7.21 5.12 14.08
C PHE A 65 7.32 6.51 13.42
N LEU A 66 8.19 6.66 12.42
CA LEU A 66 7.87 7.54 11.29
C LEU A 66 6.91 6.73 10.43
N SER A 67 5.73 7.28 10.16
CA SER A 67 4.73 6.67 9.30
C SER A 67 5.39 6.19 8.00
N VAL A 68 5.56 4.87 7.85
CA VAL A 68 5.85 4.30 6.53
C VAL A 68 4.53 4.39 5.81
N THR A 69 4.33 5.46 5.03
CA THR A 69 3.30 5.44 4.00
C THR A 69 3.61 4.22 3.14
N PRO A 70 2.74 3.19 3.08
CA PRO A 70 3.01 2.03 2.25
C PRO A 70 3.31 2.52 0.82
N ILE A 71 4.10 1.79 0.04
CA ILE A 71 4.27 2.05 -1.40
C ILE A 71 2.89 2.06 -2.11
N SER A 72 1.87 1.44 -1.52
CA SER A 72 0.45 1.53 -1.93
C SER A 72 -0.21 2.90 -1.69
N SER A 73 0.43 3.85 -0.99
CA SER A 73 -0.01 5.24 -0.81
C SER A 73 0.69 6.17 -1.79
N GLN A 74 1.25 5.63 -2.89
CA GLN A 74 1.78 6.46 -3.95
C GLN A 74 0.66 7.31 -4.54
N LYS A 75 0.79 8.62 -4.37
CA LYS A 75 0.03 9.57 -5.15
C LYS A 75 0.48 9.42 -6.61
N VAL A 76 -0.43 8.98 -7.45
CA VAL A 76 -0.23 8.96 -8.90
C VAL A 76 -0.93 10.17 -9.48
N GLY A 77 -0.21 10.94 -10.29
CA GLY A 77 -0.80 11.98 -11.12
C GLY A 77 -1.41 11.33 -12.35
N VAL A 78 -2.68 11.64 -12.64
CA VAL A 78 -3.38 11.20 -13.85
C VAL A 78 -3.63 12.42 -14.72
N TYR A 79 -3.12 12.39 -15.95
CA TYR A 79 -3.25 13.49 -16.91
C TYR A 79 -3.92 13.00 -18.18
N LEU A 80 -5.00 13.67 -18.58
CA LEU A 80 -5.65 13.45 -19.86
C LEU A 80 -5.10 14.45 -20.88
N GLN A 81 -4.59 13.95 -22.00
CA GLN A 81 -3.97 14.73 -23.05
C GLN A 81 -4.71 14.48 -24.37
N GLY A 82 -5.14 15.56 -25.02
CA GLY A 82 -5.71 15.50 -26.36
C GLY A 82 -4.65 15.27 -27.45
N PRO A 83 -5.08 15.14 -28.71
CA PRO A 83 -4.19 14.97 -29.85
C PRO A 83 -3.27 16.19 -30.03
N THR A 84 -2.05 15.96 -30.50
CA THR A 84 -1.14 17.04 -30.89
C THR A 84 -1.60 17.70 -32.20
N LEU A 85 -1.15 18.94 -32.45
CA LEU A 85 -1.45 19.64 -33.71
C LEU A 85 -1.01 18.87 -34.96
N GLN A 86 0.02 18.01 -34.85
CA GLN A 86 0.50 17.19 -35.96
C GLN A 86 -0.44 15.99 -36.22
N GLU A 87 -0.95 15.35 -35.17
CA GLU A 87 -1.94 14.27 -35.27
C GLU A 87 -3.31 14.79 -35.70
N LEU A 88 -3.60 16.07 -35.44
CA LEU A 88 -4.77 16.76 -35.99
C LEU A 88 -4.67 17.04 -37.50
N ARG A 89 -3.50 16.86 -38.12
CA ARG A 89 -3.31 17.00 -39.57
C ARG A 89 -3.43 15.68 -40.33
N THR A 90 -3.18 14.55 -39.68
CA THR A 90 -3.35 13.22 -40.29
C THR A 90 -4.83 12.88 -40.40
N ASP A 91 -5.32 12.45 -41.55
CA ASP A 91 -6.76 12.20 -41.71
C ASP A 91 -7.21 10.86 -41.11
N GLY A 92 -8.48 10.77 -40.71
CA GLY A 92 -9.09 9.56 -40.18
C GLY A 92 -9.21 9.48 -38.65
N THR A 93 -8.12 9.20 -37.93
CA THR A 93 -8.17 8.95 -36.47
C THR A 93 -7.22 9.85 -35.68
N VAL A 94 -7.58 10.12 -34.43
CA VAL A 94 -6.80 10.94 -33.50
C VAL A 94 -6.63 10.22 -32.16
N PRO A 95 -5.45 10.28 -31.53
CA PRO A 95 -5.23 9.64 -30.24
C PRO A 95 -5.60 10.56 -29.08
N VAL A 96 -6.30 10.01 -28.09
CA VAL A 96 -6.44 10.60 -26.75
C VAL A 96 -5.55 9.81 -25.80
N THR A 97 -4.69 10.51 -25.06
CA THR A 97 -3.67 9.86 -24.21
C THR A 97 -3.97 10.06 -22.74
N CYS A 98 -3.92 8.97 -21.97
CA CYS A 98 -3.95 8.99 -20.52
C CYS A 98 -2.54 8.71 -19.99
N LEU A 99 -1.95 9.68 -19.31
CA LEU A 99 -0.59 9.62 -18.78
C LEU A 99 -0.64 9.47 -17.25
N LEU A 100 -0.08 8.37 -16.75
CA LEU A 100 0.13 8.16 -15.31
C LEU A 100 1.57 8.52 -14.94
N VAL A 101 1.73 9.33 -13.90
CA VAL A 101 3.05 9.75 -13.38
C VAL A 101 3.17 9.37 -11.91
N GLY A 102 4.20 8.59 -11.58
CA GLY A 102 4.44 8.06 -10.23
C GLY A 102 5.71 7.19 -10.18
N LEU A 103 6.08 6.73 -8.99
CA LEU A 103 7.35 6.01 -8.75
C LEU A 103 7.26 4.50 -9.01
N SER A 104 6.06 3.91 -8.94
CA SER A 104 5.78 2.50 -9.24
C SER A 104 4.34 2.36 -9.71
N LEU A 105 4.20 2.14 -11.03
CA LEU A 105 2.93 2.09 -11.75
C LEU A 105 2.51 0.66 -12.12
N GLY A 106 3.27 -0.36 -11.71
CA GLY A 106 3.08 -1.75 -12.14
C GLY A 106 1.76 -2.41 -11.67
N ASP A 107 1.13 -1.85 -10.63
CA ASP A 107 -0.12 -2.35 -10.05
C ASP A 107 -1.36 -1.54 -10.48
N PHE A 108 -1.19 -0.61 -11.42
CA PHE A 108 -2.28 0.20 -11.96
C PHE A 108 -2.78 -0.37 -13.29
N SER A 109 -4.07 -0.24 -13.53
CA SER A 109 -4.73 -0.56 -14.79
C SER A 109 -5.56 0.63 -15.26
N VAL A 110 -5.57 0.85 -16.58
CA VAL A 110 -6.28 1.97 -17.21
C VAL A 110 -7.44 1.43 -18.00
N SER A 111 -8.61 2.06 -17.85
CA SER A 111 -9.82 1.77 -18.62
C SER A 111 -10.38 3.07 -19.19
N TRP A 112 -10.94 3.02 -20.39
CA TRP A 112 -11.50 4.19 -21.05
C TRP A 112 -13.02 4.22 -20.92
N LYS A 113 -13.57 5.43 -20.83
CA LYS A 113 -14.99 5.69 -20.93
C LYS A 113 -15.26 6.78 -21.96
N VAL A 114 -16.20 6.53 -22.85
CA VAL A 114 -16.71 7.50 -23.84
C VAL A 114 -18.17 7.74 -23.47
N ASP A 115 -18.51 8.98 -23.13
CA ASP A 115 -19.86 9.37 -22.69
C ASP A 115 -20.38 8.50 -21.53
N GLY A 116 -19.47 8.10 -20.63
CA GLY A 116 -19.75 7.25 -19.46
C GLY A 116 -19.78 5.74 -19.73
N VAL A 117 -19.78 5.31 -20.99
CA VAL A 117 -19.77 3.89 -21.39
C VAL A 117 -18.35 3.38 -21.49
N VAL A 118 -18.08 2.19 -20.94
CA VAL A 118 -16.73 1.58 -20.95
C VAL A 118 -16.34 1.21 -22.38
N ALA A 119 -15.22 1.76 -22.85
CA ALA A 119 -14.59 1.41 -24.11
C ALA A 119 -13.25 0.70 -23.82
N SER A 120 -13.10 -0.56 -24.25
CA SER A 120 -11.80 -1.28 -24.28
C SER A 120 -11.21 -1.17 -25.69
N GLN A 121 -9.90 -1.16 -25.98
CA GLN A 121 -8.66 -1.46 -25.26
C GLN A 121 -7.63 -0.34 -25.51
N GLY A 122 -6.90 0.09 -24.48
CA GLY A 122 -5.70 0.89 -24.64
C GLY A 122 -4.46 0.06 -24.29
N SER A 123 -3.46 0.04 -25.17
CA SER A 123 -2.18 -0.68 -24.97
C SER A 123 -1.23 0.13 -24.08
N SER A 124 -0.44 -0.52 -23.21
CA SER A 124 0.54 0.12 -22.33
C SER A 124 1.93 -0.50 -22.47
N THR A 125 2.96 0.31 -22.72
CA THR A 125 4.36 -0.14 -22.86
C THR A 125 5.27 0.57 -21.85
N TYR A 126 5.63 -0.11 -20.75
CA TYR A 126 6.64 0.18 -19.70
C TYR A 126 6.64 1.56 -19.00
N SER A 127 6.08 2.60 -19.63
CA SER A 127 5.44 3.76 -19.04
C SER A 127 3.94 3.57 -19.24
N MET A 128 3.11 3.72 -18.20
CA MET A 128 1.65 3.60 -18.38
C MET A 128 1.09 4.86 -19.02
N ASN A 129 1.47 5.12 -20.27
CA ASN A 129 0.62 5.88 -21.17
C ASN A 129 -0.32 4.87 -21.86
N SER A 130 -1.61 5.16 -21.82
CA SER A 130 -2.64 4.42 -22.55
C SER A 130 -3.20 5.35 -23.61
N ARG A 131 -3.38 4.86 -24.83
CA ARG A 131 -3.92 5.64 -25.95
C ARG A 131 -5.24 5.06 -26.41
N LEU A 132 -6.26 5.90 -26.52
CA LEU A 132 -7.53 5.60 -27.17
C LEU A 132 -7.52 6.21 -28.57
N ILE A 133 -7.71 5.38 -29.60
CA ILE A 133 -7.80 5.84 -30.99
C ILE A 133 -9.26 6.13 -31.29
N VAL A 134 -9.56 7.38 -31.64
CA VAL A 134 -10.91 7.88 -31.87
C VAL A 134 -11.03 8.41 -33.30
N PRO A 135 -12.15 8.16 -34.02
CA PRO A 135 -12.42 8.81 -35.28
C PRO A 135 -12.47 10.34 -35.14
N ARG A 136 -11.84 11.08 -36.05
CA ARG A 136 -11.86 12.56 -36.01
C ARG A 136 -13.28 13.13 -36.05
N SER A 137 -14.19 12.45 -36.76
CA SER A 137 -15.60 12.80 -36.80
C SER A 137 -16.25 12.81 -35.42
N GLU A 138 -15.92 11.85 -34.55
CA GLU A 138 -16.46 11.73 -33.18
C GLU A 138 -15.77 12.67 -32.20
N TRP A 139 -14.46 12.91 -32.38
CA TRP A 139 -13.72 13.90 -31.57
C TRP A 139 -14.33 15.31 -31.66
N ASN A 140 -14.77 15.72 -32.85
CA ASN A 140 -15.36 17.04 -33.09
C ASN A 140 -16.79 17.20 -32.55
N GLN A 141 -17.41 16.13 -32.03
CA GLN A 141 -18.82 16.12 -31.57
C GLN A 141 -19.01 16.47 -30.08
N ASN A 142 -17.97 16.98 -29.39
CA ASN A 142 -17.99 17.29 -27.95
C ASN A 142 -18.27 16.09 -27.03
N SER A 143 -17.96 14.86 -27.46
CA SER A 143 -18.05 13.68 -26.58
C SER A 143 -17.12 13.80 -25.37
N ASN A 144 -17.55 13.25 -24.24
CA ASN A 144 -16.80 13.27 -22.99
C ASN A 144 -15.90 12.02 -22.88
N TYR A 145 -14.60 12.21 -23.07
CA TYR A 145 -13.59 11.15 -22.94
C TYR A 145 -13.01 11.16 -21.52
N SER A 146 -13.10 10.04 -20.83
CA SER A 146 -12.57 9.89 -19.47
C SER A 146 -11.67 8.67 -19.36
N CYS A 147 -10.52 8.84 -18.71
CA CYS A 147 -9.61 7.76 -18.34
C CYS A 147 -9.86 7.38 -16.88
N ALA A 148 -10.30 6.15 -16.64
CA ALA A 148 -10.49 5.59 -15.32
C ALA A 148 -9.31 4.69 -14.94
N VAL A 149 -8.59 5.11 -13.91
CA VAL A 149 -7.43 4.38 -13.38
C VAL A 149 -7.86 3.55 -12.17
N ARG A 150 -7.56 2.26 -12.22
CA ARG A 150 -7.79 1.32 -11.13
C ARG A 150 -6.43 0.90 -10.57
N HIS A 151 -6.32 0.89 -9.25
CA HIS A 151 -5.17 0.34 -8.56
C HIS A 151 -5.56 -1.05 -8.07
N GLU A 152 -5.04 -2.10 -8.70
CA GLU A 152 -5.23 -3.46 -8.22
C GLU A 152 -4.14 -3.77 -7.21
N SER A 153 -4.39 -3.41 -5.95
CA SER A 153 -3.52 -3.92 -4.89
C SER A 153 -3.64 -5.45 -4.88
N ARG A 154 -2.66 -6.16 -5.46
CA ARG A 154 -2.58 -7.64 -5.45
C ARG A 154 -2.36 -8.24 -4.06
N TYR A 155 -2.49 -7.43 -3.02
CA TYR A 155 -2.32 -7.82 -1.63
C TYR A 155 -3.55 -7.42 -0.82
N THR A 156 -4.53 -8.34 -0.75
CA THR A 156 -5.62 -8.32 0.24
C THR A 156 -5.15 -8.68 1.65
N ASN A 157 -3.85 -8.73 1.93
CA ASN A 157 -3.29 -8.77 3.27
C ASN A 157 -2.21 -7.69 3.39
N ARG A 158 -2.53 -6.55 4.05
CA ARG A 158 -1.53 -5.55 4.44
C ARG A 158 -0.60 -6.17 5.49
N LEU A 159 0.49 -6.78 5.04
CA LEU A 159 1.65 -7.10 5.87
C LEU A 159 2.78 -6.15 5.47
N PHE A 160 3.08 -5.21 6.36
CA PHE A 160 4.29 -4.40 6.27
C PHE A 160 5.47 -5.26 6.73
N TYR A 161 6.30 -5.72 5.80
CA TYR A 161 7.69 -6.07 6.12
C TYR A 161 8.56 -4.83 5.83
N PRO A 162 9.40 -4.37 6.78
CA PRO A 162 10.29 -3.24 6.55
C PRO A 162 11.35 -3.61 5.49
N PRO A 163 11.52 -2.80 4.42
CA PRO A 163 12.57 -3.01 3.44
C PRO A 163 13.89 -2.52 4.04
N ASN A 164 14.72 -3.49 4.41
CA ASN A 164 16.14 -3.41 4.71
C ASN A 164 16.61 -2.58 5.93
N THR A 165 17.38 -3.32 6.73
CA THR A 165 18.33 -2.93 7.78
C THR A 165 17.79 -2.58 9.16
N SER A 166 17.82 -3.65 9.98
CA SER A 166 18.16 -3.72 11.40
C SER A 166 17.00 -3.81 12.41
N LEU A 167 16.84 -5.05 12.91
CA LEU A 167 16.29 -5.40 14.23
C LEU A 167 14.78 -5.66 14.38
N CYS A 168 14.08 -6.09 13.33
CA CYS A 168 12.73 -6.66 13.49
C CYS A 168 12.81 -8.19 13.52
N LYS A 169 12.83 -8.81 14.72
CA LYS A 169 12.68 -10.27 14.84
C LYS A 169 11.21 -10.62 14.96
N LYS A 170 10.76 -11.60 14.17
CA LYS A 170 9.40 -12.11 14.13
C LYS A 170 9.32 -13.40 14.93
N ASN A 171 8.39 -13.47 15.88
CA ASN A 171 8.03 -14.70 16.59
C ASN A 171 6.53 -14.97 16.44
N VAL A 172 6.15 -16.24 16.26
CA VAL A 172 4.76 -16.67 16.22
C VAL A 172 4.43 -17.32 17.56
N ILE A 173 3.41 -16.82 18.25
CA ILE A 173 2.86 -17.47 19.44
C ILE A 173 1.47 -17.96 19.05
N LYS A 174 1.27 -19.27 19.09
CA LYS A 174 -0.04 -19.91 18.94
C LYS A 174 -0.45 -20.44 20.31
N THR A 175 -1.61 -20.03 20.80
CA THR A 175 -2.25 -20.68 21.94
C THR A 175 -3.10 -21.83 21.41
N GLU A 176 -2.71 -23.07 21.71
CA GLU A 176 -3.58 -24.23 21.52
C GLU A 176 -4.63 -24.23 22.64
N MET A 177 -5.88 -24.51 22.28
CA MET A 177 -7.00 -24.71 23.22
C MET A 177 -7.13 -26.20 23.54
#